data_AF-A0A2V9IA51-F1
#
_entry.id   AF-A0A2V9IA51-F1
#
_cell.length_a   1.000
_cell.length_b   1.000
_cell.length_c   1.000
_cell.angle_alpha   90.00
_cell.angle_beta   90.00
_cell.angle_gamma   90.00
#
_symmetry.space_group_name_H-M   'P 1'
#
loop_
_entity.id
_entity.type
_entity.pdbx_description
1 polymer ?
#
loop_
_entity_poly.entity_id
_entity_poly.type
_entity_poly.pdbx_seq_one_letter_code
_entity_poly.pdbx_strand_id
1 'polypeptide(L)' 'MPDDVSRIGIPQEHCRLLRCKEMFIETGREFDITNTGSGIYWCSHTQTCLGPDSEVADPEHCKAGRGCYEVL' A
#
# COMPACT_ATOMS: atom_id res chain seq x y z
N MET A 1 18.57 21.13 -22.08
CA MET A 1 17.77 19.90 -21.95
C MET A 1 16.59 20.29 -21.08
N PRO A 2 15.36 20.35 -21.60
CA PRO A 2 14.25 20.86 -20.82
C PRO A 2 13.94 19.90 -19.68
N ASP A 3 13.71 20.52 -18.54
CA ASP A 3 13.46 19.95 -17.22
C ASP A 3 12.26 18.99 -17.25
N ASP A 4 12.46 17.76 -16.77
CA ASP A 4 11.39 16.79 -16.54
C ASP A 4 10.61 17.20 -15.29
N VAL A 5 9.74 18.20 -15.47
CA VAL A 5 8.68 18.56 -14.53
C VAL A 5 7.61 17.47 -14.64
N SER A 6 7.90 16.30 -14.09
CA SER A 6 6.98 15.17 -14.06
C SER A 6 6.50 14.95 -12.64
N ARG A 7 5.40 15.65 -12.34
CA ARG A 7 4.37 15.32 -11.35
C ARG A 7 4.82 15.40 -9.89
N ILE A 8 4.37 16.46 -9.22
CA ILE A 8 4.03 16.42 -7.80
C ILE A 8 3.00 15.29 -7.65
N GLY A 9 3.48 14.08 -7.42
CA GLY A 9 2.65 12.95 -7.04
C GLY A 9 2.01 13.37 -5.73
N ILE A 10 0.69 13.57 -5.74
CA ILE A 10 -0.09 13.54 -4.51
C ILE A 10 0.34 12.24 -3.84
N PRO A 11 0.93 12.25 -2.63
CA PRO A 11 1.24 11.01 -1.95
C PRO A 11 -0.10 10.28 -1.88
N GLN A 12 -0.23 9.17 -2.61
CA GLN A 12 -1.28 8.23 -2.26
C GLN A 12 -1.03 7.94 -0.80
N GLU A 13 -1.94 8.35 0.07
CA GLU A 13 -1.83 8.10 1.49
C GLU A 13 -2.07 6.60 1.69
N HIS A 14 -1.07 5.81 1.31
CA HIS A 14 -1.06 4.39 1.56
C HIS A 14 -1.19 4.20 3.06
N CYS A 15 -2.02 3.26 3.49
CA CYS A 15 -2.22 3.00 4.91
C CYS A 15 -0.87 2.73 5.55
N ARG A 16 -0.49 3.57 6.52
CA ARG A 16 0.78 3.43 7.25
C ARG A 16 0.95 2.04 7.87
N LEU A 17 -0.15 1.34 8.11
CA LEU A 17 -0.22 0.01 8.70
C LEU A 17 -0.33 -1.13 7.69
N LEU A 18 -0.60 -0.85 6.40
CA LEU A 18 -0.71 -1.87 5.38
C LEU A 18 0.69 -2.35 4.95
N ARG A 19 0.86 -3.65 4.87
CA ARG A 19 2.12 -4.30 4.45
C ARG A 19 1.82 -5.33 3.38
N CYS A 20 2.83 -5.67 2.59
CA CYS A 20 2.74 -6.69 1.56
C CYS A 20 4.04 -7.50 1.48
N LYS A 21 3.97 -8.69 0.87
CA LYS A 21 5.12 -9.57 0.66
C LYS A 21 5.20 -9.91 -0.80
N GLU A 22 6.28 -9.48 -1.43
CA GLU A 22 6.54 -9.72 -2.84
C GLU A 22 7.92 -10.34 -3.04
N MET A 23 8.10 -11.00 -4.18
CA MET A 23 9.45 -11.30 -4.65
C MET A 23 10.08 -10.02 -5.16
N PHE A 24 11.33 -9.78 -4.78
CA PHE A 24 12.09 -8.69 -5.37
C PHE A 24 12.40 -9.04 -6.84
N ILE A 25 12.01 -8.14 -7.76
CA ILE A 25 12.30 -8.24 -9.19
C ILE A 25 12.88 -6.89 -9.63
N GLU A 26 14.11 -6.91 -10.14
CA GLU A 26 14.77 -5.72 -10.65
C GLU A 26 14.16 -5.34 -12.01
N THR A 27 13.24 -4.38 -12.00
CA THR A 27 12.55 -3.88 -13.20
C THR A 27 12.93 -2.43 -13.55
N GLY A 28 13.71 -1.77 -12.69
CA GLY A 28 13.97 -0.32 -12.77
C GLY A 28 12.76 0.57 -12.44
N ARG A 29 11.62 -0.02 -12.03
CA ARG A 29 10.43 0.71 -11.58
C ARG A 29 10.44 0.86 -10.06
N GLU A 30 9.90 1.97 -9.57
CA GLU A 30 9.66 2.15 -8.14
C GLU A 30 8.61 1.16 -7.64
N PHE A 31 8.70 0.81 -6.36
CA PHE A 31 7.78 -0.12 -5.72
C PHE A 31 6.44 0.56 -5.43
N ASP A 32 5.33 -0.09 -5.81
CA ASP A 32 3.97 0.37 -5.60
C ASP A 32 3.15 -0.69 -4.84
N ILE A 33 2.74 -0.36 -3.62
CA ILE A 33 1.93 -1.25 -2.76
C ILE A 33 0.51 -1.45 -3.28
N THR A 34 0.01 -0.61 -4.19
CA THR A 34 -1.32 -0.76 -4.78
C THR A 34 -1.32 -1.70 -5.98
N ASN A 35 -0.15 -1.96 -6.56
CA ASN A 35 0.03 -2.75 -7.76
C ASN A 35 1.05 -3.87 -7.53
N THR A 36 0.73 -4.76 -6.58
CA THR A 36 1.54 -5.94 -6.32
C THR A 36 1.02 -7.16 -7.08
N GLY A 37 1.92 -8.03 -7.51
CA GLY A 37 1.56 -9.19 -8.34
C GLY A 37 0.99 -10.37 -7.54
N SER A 38 1.33 -10.48 -6.24
CA SER A 38 0.93 -11.64 -5.43
C SER A 38 -0.42 -11.49 -4.73
N GLY A 39 -0.88 -10.25 -4.53
CA GLY A 39 -2.06 -9.98 -3.70
C GLY A 39 -1.88 -10.30 -2.21
N ILE A 40 -0.65 -10.52 -1.74
CA ILE A 40 -0.37 -10.86 -0.33
C ILE A 40 -0.27 -9.56 0.49
N TYR A 41 -1.34 -9.28 1.23
CA TYR A 41 -1.45 -8.10 2.09
C TYR A 41 -1.77 -8.41 3.56
N TRP A 42 -1.23 -7.52 4.37
CA TRP A 42 -1.11 -7.43 5.82
C TRP A 42 -1.62 -6.22 6.56
N CYS A 43 -2.39 -6.36 7.64
CA CYS A 43 -2.40 -5.30 8.63
C CYS A 43 -1.25 -5.47 9.64
N SER A 44 -0.46 -4.42 9.87
CA SER A 44 0.64 -4.46 10.85
C SER A 44 0.14 -4.57 12.31
N HIS A 45 -1.10 -4.17 12.60
CA HIS A 45 -1.68 -4.29 13.95
C HIS A 45 -2.07 -5.72 14.28
N THR A 46 -2.80 -6.39 13.39
CA THR A 46 -3.28 -7.75 13.61
C THR A 46 -2.26 -8.81 13.18
N GLN A 47 -1.29 -8.42 12.34
CA GLN A 47 -0.32 -9.31 11.71
C GLN A 47 -0.97 -10.41 10.86
N THR A 48 -2.18 -10.17 10.36
CA THR A 48 -2.93 -11.10 9.49
C THR A 48 -3.50 -10.37 8.29
N CYS A 49 -4.07 -11.14 7.35
CA CYS A 49 -4.80 -10.59 6.19
C CYS A 49 -6.13 -9.90 6.56
N LEU A 50 -6.55 -9.95 7.82
CA LEU A 50 -7.74 -9.26 8.31
C LEU A 50 -7.33 -8.10 9.20
N GLY A 51 -7.93 -6.93 8.98
CA GLY A 51 -7.77 -5.78 9.84
C GLY A 51 -8.47 -5.95 11.21
N PRO A 52 -8.28 -5.01 12.14
CA PRO A 52 -8.99 -4.97 13.42
C PRO A 52 -10.52 -4.92 13.28
N ASP A 53 -11.00 -4.49 12.11
CA ASP A 53 -12.40 -4.46 11.70
C ASP A 53 -12.92 -5.81 11.18
N SER A 54 -12.10 -6.88 11.22
CA SER A 54 -12.40 -8.21 10.66
C SER A 54 -12.62 -8.23 9.14
N GLU A 55 -12.25 -7.15 8.46
CA GLU A 55 -12.34 -7.01 7.01
C GLU A 55 -10.97 -7.22 6.37
N VAL A 56 -10.93 -7.60 5.10
CA VAL A 56 -9.68 -7.86 4.37
C VAL A 56 -8.80 -6.61 4.35
N ALA A 57 -7.52 -6.76 4.70
CA ALA A 57 -6.53 -5.70 4.60
C ALA A 57 -6.00 -5.65 3.17
N ASP A 58 -6.48 -4.69 2.38
CA ASP A 58 -6.09 -4.52 0.98
C ASP A 58 -5.95 -3.03 0.61
N PRO A 59 -5.18 -2.71 -0.44
CA PRO A 59 -4.98 -1.32 -0.86
C PRO A 59 -6.23 -0.65 -1.42
N GLU A 60 -7.19 -1.38 -2.01
CA GLU A 60 -8.40 -0.79 -2.59
C GLU A 60 -9.35 -0.25 -1.52
N HIS A 61 -9.39 -0.91 -0.36
CA HIS A 61 -10.25 -0.54 0.77
C HIS A 61 -9.49 0.22 1.85
N CYS A 62 -8.21 0.52 1.67
CA CYS A 62 -7.43 1.35 2.58
C CYS A 62 -7.95 2.81 2.60
N LYS A 63 -8.90 3.10 3.50
CA LYS A 63 -9.54 4.43 3.63
C LYS A 63 -10.00 4.73 5.05
N ALA A 64 -10.24 6.01 5.32
CA ALA A 64 -10.79 6.47 6.59
C ALA A 64 -12.04 5.65 6.99
N GLY A 65 -12.06 5.20 8.25
CA GLY A 65 -13.11 4.34 8.80
C GLY A 65 -12.77 2.84 8.82
N ARG A 66 -11.68 2.41 8.18
CA ARG A 66 -11.17 1.03 8.36
C ARG A 66 -10.30 0.92 9.60
N GLY A 67 -10.32 -0.25 10.24
CA GLY A 67 -9.51 -0.53 11.42
C GLY A 67 -8.00 -0.58 11.13
N CYS A 68 -7.62 -0.91 9.89
CA CYS A 68 -6.22 -0.94 9.45
C CYS A 68 -5.77 0.37 8.77
N TYR A 69 -6.60 1.41 8.76
CA TYR A 69 -6.26 2.69 8.15
C TYR A 69 -5.57 3.61 9.15
N GLU A 70 -4.39 4.12 8.78
CA GLU A 70 -3.69 5.20 9.46
C GLU A 70 -3.01 6.05 8.39
N VAL A 71 -3.16 7.36 8.51
CA VAL A 71 -2.51 8.35 7.64
C VAL A 71 -0.98 8.24 7.78
N LEU A 72 -0.27 8.39 6.65
CA LEU A 72 1.19 8.33 6.57
C LEU A 72 1.87 9.52 7.25
#